data_AF-A0A8C9BU88-F1
#
_entry.id   AF-A0A8C9BU88-F1
#
_cell.length_a   1.000
_cell.length_b   1.000
_cell.length_c   1.000
_cell.angle_alpha   90.00
_cell.angle_beta   90.00
_cell.angle_gamma   90.00
#
_symmetry.space_group_name_H-M   'P 1'
#
loop_
_entity.id
_entity.type
_entity.pdbx_description
1 polymer ?
#
loop_
_entity_poly.entity_id
_entity_poly.type
_entity_poly.pdbx_seq_one_letter_code
_entity_poly.pdbx_strand_id
1 'polypeptide(L)'
;METQRASLALGRRSLWLLLLGLVVPLASAQALSYREAVLHAVDRLNERSSEANLYRLLELDLPPKADQDLDTPKPVSFTVKETVCPRTTQQPPEQCDFKENGLVKQCVGTVTLDQSKDQFGINCNEVSAPSVLWS
;
A
#
# COMPACT_ATOMS: atom_id res chain seq x y z
N MET A 1 46.07 -38.78 -21.12
CA MET A 1 44.60 -38.78 -21.36
C MET A 1 43.79 -38.22 -20.17
N GLU A 2 44.41 -37.55 -19.19
CA GLU A 2 43.70 -37.12 -17.96
C GLU A 2 43.29 -35.63 -17.97
N THR A 3 44.08 -34.78 -18.63
CA THR A 3 43.89 -33.32 -18.66
C THR A 3 42.59 -32.88 -19.35
N GLN A 4 42.12 -33.66 -20.33
CA GLN A 4 40.91 -33.36 -21.11
C GLN A 4 39.61 -33.70 -20.35
N ARG A 5 39.66 -34.67 -19.43
CA ARG A 5 38.51 -35.01 -18.56
C ARG A 5 38.31 -33.96 -17.47
N ALA A 6 39.41 -33.44 -16.91
CA ALA A 6 39.36 -32.40 -15.90
C ALA A 6 38.81 -31.08 -16.45
N SER A 7 39.19 -30.69 -17.67
CA SER A 7 38.66 -29.48 -18.33
C SER A 7 37.19 -29.59 -18.70
N LEU A 8 36.73 -30.77 -19.17
CA LEU A 8 35.31 -31.04 -19.42
C LEU A 8 34.48 -31.01 -18.12
N ALA A 9 35.02 -31.55 -17.03
CA ALA A 9 34.34 -31.55 -15.72
C ALA A 9 34.25 -30.13 -15.11
N LEU A 10 35.29 -29.31 -15.26
CA LEU A 10 35.33 -27.93 -14.76
C LEU A 10 34.37 -27.02 -15.57
N GLY A 11 34.35 -27.18 -16.90
CA GLY A 11 33.40 -26.47 -17.77
C GLY A 11 31.95 -26.84 -17.47
N ARG A 12 31.67 -28.12 -17.19
CA ARG A 12 30.34 -28.59 -16.80
C ARG A 12 29.90 -28.01 -15.45
N ARG A 13 30.78 -27.95 -14.45
CA ARG A 13 30.49 -27.33 -13.14
C ARG A 13 30.25 -25.82 -13.25
N SER A 14 31.00 -25.12 -14.10
CA SER A 14 30.80 -23.69 -14.35
C SER A 14 29.44 -23.40 -15.02
N LEU A 15 29.03 -24.24 -15.98
CA LEU A 15 27.72 -24.15 -16.63
C LEU A 15 26.55 -24.30 -15.62
N TRP A 16 26.69 -25.23 -14.67
CA TRP A 16 25.70 -25.42 -13.60
C TRP A 16 25.62 -24.22 -12.66
N LEU A 17 26.75 -23.60 -12.30
CA LEU A 17 26.77 -22.38 -11.47
C LEU A 17 26.18 -21.17 -12.20
N LEU A 18 26.41 -21.04 -13.52
CA LEU A 18 25.79 -20.01 -14.35
C LEU A 18 24.25 -20.17 -14.43
N LEU A 19 23.75 -21.41 -14.50
CA LEU A 19 22.31 -21.70 -14.49
C LEU A 19 21.64 -21.42 -13.14
N LEU A 20 22.37 -21.55 -12.02
CA LEU A 20 21.87 -21.27 -10.67
C LEU A 20 21.81 -19.77 -10.34
N GLY A 21 22.54 -18.91 -11.07
CA GLY A 21 22.61 -17.47 -10.82
C GLY A 21 21.49 -16.63 -11.45
N LEU A 22 20.61 -17.22 -12.27
CA LEU A 22 19.63 -16.48 -13.08
C LEU A 22 18.18 -16.65 -12.61
N VAL A 23 17.95 -16.72 -11.29
CA VAL A 23 16.59 -16.57 -10.74
C VAL A 23 16.42 -15.13 -10.29
N VAL A 24 16.27 -14.23 -11.26
CA VAL A 24 15.78 -12.87 -10.96
C VAL A 24 14.26 -13.00 -10.83
N PRO A 25 13.65 -12.75 -9.66
CA PRO A 25 12.21 -12.62 -9.60
C PRO A 25 11.82 -11.48 -10.54
N LEU A 26 11.02 -11.78 -11.56
CA LEU A 26 10.44 -10.76 -12.42
C LEU A 26 9.60 -9.84 -11.52
N ALA A 27 10.04 -8.60 -11.34
CA ALA A 27 9.28 -7.60 -10.61
C ALA A 27 7.97 -7.37 -11.38
N SER A 28 6.89 -8.03 -10.96
CA SER A 28 5.57 -7.77 -11.48
C SER A 28 5.13 -6.39 -10.99
N ALA A 29 4.76 -5.51 -11.92
CA ALA A 29 4.01 -4.32 -11.58
C ALA A 29 2.70 -4.79 -10.93
N GLN A 30 2.50 -4.51 -9.64
CA GLN A 30 1.29 -4.86 -8.93
C GLN A 30 0.24 -3.79 -9.24
N ALA A 31 -0.75 -4.16 -10.05
CA ALA A 31 -1.94 -3.34 -10.27
C ALA A 31 -2.89 -3.51 -9.08
N LEU A 32 -3.17 -2.43 -8.36
CA LEU A 32 -4.11 -2.42 -7.25
C LEU A 32 -5.54 -2.21 -7.74
N SER A 33 -6.50 -2.83 -7.06
CA SER A 33 -7.89 -2.37 -7.11
C SER A 33 -8.01 -0.97 -6.50
N TYR A 34 -9.07 -0.23 -6.85
CA TYR A 34 -9.33 1.10 -6.27
C TYR A 34 -9.34 1.07 -4.74
N ARG A 35 -9.94 0.04 -4.13
CA ARG A 35 -9.97 -0.11 -2.67
C ARG A 35 -8.59 -0.38 -2.09
N GLU A 36 -7.80 -1.26 -2.70
CA GLU A 36 -6.43 -1.51 -2.24
C GLU A 36 -5.53 -0.28 -2.38
N ALA A 37 -5.71 0.51 -3.44
CA ALA A 37 -5.01 1.78 -3.60
C ALA A 37 -5.36 2.79 -2.48
N VAL A 38 -6.63 2.82 -2.04
CA VAL A 38 -7.05 3.61 -0.88
C VAL A 38 -6.44 3.10 0.42
N LEU A 39 -6.42 1.78 0.65
CA LEU A 39 -5.80 1.22 1.86
C LEU A 39 -4.30 1.50 1.89
N HIS A 40 -3.60 1.32 0.77
CA HIS A 40 -2.19 1.69 0.65
C HIS A 40 -1.98 3.18 0.93
N ALA A 41 -2.87 4.06 0.43
CA ALA A 41 -2.83 5.47 0.75
C ALA A 41 -3.02 5.76 2.26
N VAL A 42 -3.86 5.00 2.96
CA VAL A 42 -4.02 5.08 4.42
C VAL A 42 -2.74 4.64 5.14
N ASP A 43 -2.05 3.60 4.66
CA ASP A 43 -0.75 3.20 5.20
C ASP A 43 0.28 4.33 5.05
N ARG A 44 0.39 4.90 3.84
CA ARG A 44 1.29 6.03 3.57
C ARG A 44 0.96 7.27 4.42
N LEU A 45 -0.32 7.53 4.70
CA LEU A 45 -0.74 8.60 5.61
C LEU A 45 -0.19 8.37 7.01
N ASN A 46 -0.30 7.14 7.53
CA ASN A 46 0.20 6.78 8.85
C ASN A 46 1.73 6.80 8.95
N GLU A 47 2.43 6.36 7.91
CA GLU A 47 3.90 6.42 7.84
C GLU A 47 4.42 7.85 7.96
N ARG A 48 3.75 8.80 7.29
CA ARG A 48 4.15 10.21 7.23
C ARG A 48 3.64 11.06 8.38
N SER A 49 2.63 10.58 9.11
CA SER A 49 2.03 11.32 10.21
C SER A 49 2.98 11.41 11.41
N SER A 50 2.94 12.55 12.10
CA SER A 50 3.60 12.77 13.39
C SER A 50 2.68 12.46 14.58
N GLU A 51 1.46 11.98 14.33
CA GLU A 51 0.47 11.70 15.36
C GLU A 51 0.78 10.45 16.18
N ALA A 52 0.17 10.37 17.37
CA ALA A 52 0.46 9.32 18.35
C ALA A 52 -0.08 7.94 17.93
N ASN A 53 -1.25 7.92 17.31
CA ASN A 53 -1.99 6.69 17.00
C ASN A 53 -2.16 6.50 15.50
N LEU A 54 -2.36 5.24 15.10
CA LEU A 54 -2.74 4.91 13.73
C LEU A 54 -4.16 5.43 13.44
N TYR A 55 -4.39 5.79 12.20
CA TYR A 55 -5.68 6.05 11.61
C TYR A 55 -6.07 4.88 10.71
N ARG A 56 -7.33 4.43 10.84
CA ARG A 56 -7.90 3.37 10.02
C ARG A 56 -9.01 3.93 9.14
N LEU A 57 -9.15 3.39 7.94
CA LEU A 57 -10.25 3.70 7.03
C LEU A 57 -11.60 3.45 7.75
N LEU A 58 -12.40 4.51 7.87
CA LEU A 58 -13.74 4.47 8.44
C LEU A 58 -14.78 4.27 7.34
N GLU A 59 -14.76 5.15 6.33
CA GLU A 59 -15.69 5.14 5.21
C GLU A 59 -14.97 5.53 3.91
N LEU A 60 -15.37 4.93 2.79
CA LEU A 60 -14.83 5.23 1.47
C LEU A 60 -15.98 5.62 0.54
N ASP A 61 -15.92 6.84 0.00
CA ASP A 61 -16.85 7.28 -1.03
C ASP A 61 -16.44 6.65 -2.37
N LEU A 62 -17.29 5.78 -2.90
CA LEU A 62 -17.06 5.16 -4.20
C LEU A 62 -17.41 6.14 -5.32
N PRO A 63 -16.51 6.40 -6.28
CA PRO A 63 -16.83 7.25 -7.41
C PRO A 63 -17.89 6.57 -8.30
N PRO A 64 -18.78 7.35 -8.95
CA PRO A 64 -19.93 6.82 -9.69
C PRO A 64 -19.57 5.86 -10.83
N LYS A 65 -18.35 5.97 -11.39
CA LYS A 65 -17.69 4.96 -12.25
C LYS A 65 -16.18 5.11 -12.08
N ALA A 66 -15.51 4.13 -11.46
CA ALA A 66 -14.06 4.09 -11.46
C ALA A 66 -13.60 3.68 -12.86
N ASP A 67 -13.02 4.62 -13.61
CA ASP A 67 -12.26 4.31 -14.82
C ASP A 67 -11.11 3.35 -14.45
N GLN A 68 -10.97 2.24 -15.17
CA GLN A 68 -9.96 1.20 -14.91
C GLN A 68 -8.59 1.51 -15.52
N ASP A 69 -8.42 2.65 -16.19
CA ASP A 69 -7.10 3.07 -16.66
C ASP A 69 -6.09 3.16 -15.50
N LEU A 70 -5.07 2.31 -15.51
CA LEU A 70 -4.10 2.17 -14.41
C LEU A 70 -3.15 3.37 -14.31
N ASP A 71 -2.91 4.07 -15.42
CA ASP A 71 -1.92 5.14 -15.52
C ASP A 71 -2.47 6.52 -15.12
N THR A 72 -3.79 6.67 -15.11
CA THR A 72 -4.46 7.93 -14.74
C THR A 72 -4.72 7.98 -13.23
N PRO A 73 -4.24 9.02 -12.50
CA PRO A 73 -4.57 9.21 -11.09
C PRO A 73 -6.08 9.24 -10.85
N LYS A 74 -6.56 8.42 -9.91
CA LYS A 74 -7.98 8.28 -9.57
C LYS A 74 -8.33 9.20 -8.40
N PRO A 75 -9.38 10.02 -8.50
CA PRO A 75 -9.82 10.84 -7.39
C PRO A 75 -10.35 9.96 -6.26
N VAL A 76 -10.05 10.34 -5.03
CA VAL A 76 -10.50 9.65 -3.81
C VAL A 76 -11.08 10.64 -2.81
N SER A 77 -12.13 10.19 -2.11
CA SER A 77 -12.72 10.84 -0.96
C SER A 77 -13.04 9.75 0.07
N PHE A 78 -12.48 9.86 1.26
CA PHE A 78 -12.68 8.87 2.32
C PHE A 78 -12.47 9.49 3.69
N THR A 79 -13.06 8.88 4.71
CA THR A 79 -12.82 9.25 6.10
C THR A 79 -11.93 8.23 6.80
N VAL A 80 -11.06 8.72 7.68
CA VAL A 80 -10.27 7.89 8.58
C VAL A 80 -10.60 8.25 10.02
N LYS A 81 -10.52 7.28 10.93
CA LYS A 81 -10.72 7.48 12.35
C LYS A 81 -9.53 6.98 13.16
N GLU A 82 -9.16 7.74 14.18
CA GLU A 82 -8.09 7.40 15.12
C GLU A 82 -8.37 6.06 15.80
N THR A 83 -7.33 5.23 15.91
CA THR A 83 -7.38 3.90 16.54
C THR A 83 -6.75 3.91 17.92
N VAL A 84 -6.86 2.79 18.63
CA VAL A 84 -6.18 2.58 19.93
C VAL A 84 -4.70 2.18 19.77
N CYS A 85 -4.28 1.82 18.56
CA CYS A 85 -2.92 1.39 18.30
C CYS A 85 -1.98 2.59 18.17
N PRO A 86 -0.79 2.57 18.81
CA PRO A 86 0.22 3.58 18.58
C PRO A 86 0.73 3.49 17.14
N ARG A 87 1.12 4.63 16.56
CA ARG A 87 1.67 4.72 15.20
C ARG A 87 2.92 3.85 14.98
N THR A 88 3.65 3.52 16.04
CA THR A 88 4.85 2.67 16.00
C THR A 88 4.56 1.18 15.89
N THR A 89 3.29 0.77 15.95
CA THR A 89 2.87 -0.61 15.75
C THR A 89 3.17 -1.08 14.32
N GLN A 90 3.61 -2.34 14.17
CA GLN A 90 3.87 -2.97 12.86
C GLN A 90 2.63 -3.66 12.26
N GLN A 91 1.54 -3.72 13.02
CA GLN A 91 0.28 -4.30 12.56
C GLN A 91 -0.42 -3.35 11.59
N PRO A 92 -1.15 -3.89 10.60
CA PRO A 92 -1.87 -3.06 9.65
C PRO A 92 -3.07 -2.37 10.35
N PRO A 93 -3.45 -1.15 9.94
CA PRO A 93 -4.48 -0.36 10.61
C PRO A 93 -5.84 -1.08 10.73
N GLU A 94 -6.17 -2.01 9.83
CA GLU A 94 -7.43 -2.76 9.83
C GLU A 94 -7.57 -3.70 11.03
N GLN A 95 -6.46 -4.08 11.66
CA GLN A 95 -6.43 -4.93 12.87
C GLN A 95 -6.53 -4.10 14.16
N CYS A 96 -6.53 -2.77 14.05
CA CYS A 96 -6.63 -1.88 15.18
C CYS A 96 -8.08 -1.41 15.38
N ASP A 97 -8.56 -1.55 16.61
CA ASP A 97 -9.88 -1.06 17.00
C ASP A 97 -9.91 0.46 16.97
N PHE A 98 -11.06 1.02 16.57
CA PHE A 98 -11.27 2.46 16.64
C PHE A 98 -11.28 2.92 18.10
N LYS A 99 -10.63 4.05 18.34
CA LYS A 99 -10.74 4.74 19.62
C LYS A 99 -12.14 5.34 19.73
N GLU A 100 -12.82 5.15 20.85
CA GLU A 100 -14.22 5.54 21.04
C GLU A 100 -14.46 7.01 20.66
N ASN A 101 -13.69 7.91 21.28
CA ASN A 101 -13.66 9.35 20.99
C ASN A 101 -12.49 9.73 20.07
N GLY A 102 -12.11 8.82 19.18
CA GLY A 102 -11.05 9.05 18.21
C GLY A 102 -11.40 10.16 17.22
N LEU A 103 -10.41 10.97 16.86
CA LEU A 103 -10.54 12.00 15.84
C LEU A 103 -10.95 11.39 14.50
N VAL A 104 -11.87 12.06 13.79
CA VAL A 104 -12.26 11.70 12.42
C VAL A 104 -11.68 12.74 11.47
N LYS A 105 -11.08 12.28 10.37
CA LYS A 105 -10.53 13.15 9.33
C LYS A 105 -11.12 12.79 7.99
N GLN A 106 -11.51 13.81 7.23
CA GLN A 106 -11.86 13.68 5.82
C GLN A 106 -10.59 13.83 4.98
N CYS A 107 -10.30 12.82 4.17
CA CYS A 107 -9.18 12.78 3.25
C CYS A 107 -9.66 12.91 1.81
N VAL A 108 -9.04 13.80 1.04
CA VAL A 108 -9.33 14.03 -0.38
C VAL A 108 -8.04 14.13 -1.17
N GLY A 109 -8.04 13.61 -2.40
CA GLY A 109 -6.86 13.64 -3.26
C GLY A 109 -6.96 12.69 -4.44
N THR A 110 -5.82 12.17 -4.84
CA THR A 110 -5.71 11.17 -5.91
C THR A 110 -4.84 9.99 -5.50
N VAL A 111 -5.11 8.81 -6.10
CA VAL A 111 -4.29 7.59 -5.98
C VAL A 111 -4.00 7.01 -7.37
N THR A 112 -2.81 6.43 -7.56
CA THR A 112 -2.48 5.69 -8.78
C THR A 112 -2.69 4.20 -8.53
N LEU A 113 -3.26 3.47 -9.50
CA LEU A 113 -3.47 2.02 -9.36
C LEU A 113 -2.18 1.23 -9.61
N ASP A 114 -1.25 1.80 -10.37
CA ASP A 114 0.13 1.33 -10.52
C ASP A 114 1.01 1.80 -9.34
N GLN A 115 1.40 0.86 -8.47
CA GLN A 115 2.26 1.14 -7.32
C GLN A 115 3.62 1.73 -7.71
N SER A 116 4.14 1.43 -8.91
CA SER A 116 5.44 1.95 -9.35
C SER A 116 5.43 3.46 -9.62
N LYS A 117 4.23 4.03 -9.77
CA LYS A 117 3.98 5.46 -10.02
C LYS A 117 3.25 6.13 -8.85
N ASP A 118 3.35 5.57 -7.65
CA ASP A 118 2.66 6.08 -6.46
C ASP A 118 3.10 7.52 -6.14
N GLN A 119 2.21 8.47 -6.40
CA GLN A 119 2.35 9.87 -6.00
C GLN A 119 1.35 10.16 -4.90
N PHE A 120 1.87 10.50 -3.72
CA PHE A 120 1.03 10.79 -2.57
C PHE A 120 0.48 12.22 -2.66
N GLY A 121 -0.75 12.35 -3.14
CA GLY A 121 -1.46 13.62 -3.35
C GLY A 121 -2.71 13.77 -2.48
N ILE A 122 -2.69 13.25 -1.25
CA ILE A 122 -3.86 13.23 -0.36
C ILE A 122 -3.68 14.23 0.78
N ASN A 123 -4.71 15.03 1.01
CA ASN A 123 -4.81 15.95 2.15
C ASN A 123 -5.95 15.52 3.06
N CYS A 124 -5.69 15.51 4.37
CA CYS A 124 -6.66 15.12 5.38
C CYS A 124 -6.92 16.28 6.35
N ASN A 125 -8.18 16.60 6.59
CA ASN A 125 -8.62 17.62 7.54
C ASN A 125 -9.52 17.00 8.59
N GLU A 126 -9.40 17.45 9.84
CA GLU A 126 -10.32 17.05 10.90
C GLU A 126 -11.75 17.47 10.56
N VAL A 127 -12.68 16.53 10.74
CA VAL A 127 -14.11 16.79 10.62
C VAL A 127 -14.74 16.51 11.97
N SER A 128 -15.62 17.42 12.40
CA SER A 128 -16.53 17.12 13.49
C SER A 128 -17.28 15.86 13.05
N ALA A 129 -17.27 14.80 13.88
CA ALA A 129 -18.07 13.61 13.58
C ALA A 129 -19.48 14.07 13.20
N PRO A 130 -20.11 13.51 12.14
CA PRO A 130 -21.46 13.88 11.82
C PRO A 130 -22.27 13.69 13.09
N SER A 131 -22.87 14.78 13.56
CA SER A 131 -23.88 14.73 14.60
C SER A 131 -24.97 13.85 14.03
N VAL A 132 -24.94 12.57 14.37
CA VAL A 132 -26.05 11.65 14.12
C VAL A 132 -27.22 12.23 14.90
N LEU A 133 -27.99 13.09 14.23
CA LEU A 133 -29.37 13.38 14.56
C LEU A 133 -30.11 12.06 14.40
N TRP A 134 -30.13 11.29 15.48
CA TRP A 134 -31.14 10.28 15.68
C TRP A 134 -32.49 10.99 15.56
N SER A 135 -33.22 10.68 14.49
CA SER A 135 -34.65 10.99 14.34
C SER A 135 -35.43 9.69 14.53
#